data_AF-A0A8D8ZD01-F1
#
_entry.id   AF-A0A8D8ZD01-F1
#
_cell.length_a   1.000
_cell.length_b   1.000
_cell.length_c   1.000
_cell.angle_alpha   90.00
_cell.angle_beta   90.00
_cell.angle_gamma   90.00
#
_symmetry.space_group_name_H-M   'P 1'
#
loop_
_entity.id
_entity.type
_entity.pdbx_description
1 polymer ?
#
loop_
_entity_poly.entity_id
_entity_poly.type
_entity_poly.pdbx_seq_one_letter_code
_entity_poly.pdbx_strand_id
1 'polypeptide(L)'
;FKLPSFSYDTNQIWERIDDVIVKTILAAAPSLKEKYNASYMRHNYRTACFQLLGFDILLDDQLRPFVIEVNHSPSFHTDSSLDLEVKEQVLRDTFLLCNLTNSIRGKIQKEERLEAQRRLTKRIGEKMGSRVWSEGKKSQQWTWEKGHMGRYKHVL
;
A
#
# COMPACT_ATOMS: atom_id res chain seq x y z
N PHE A 1 -14.84 0.37 33.58
CA PHE A 1 -13.99 1.57 33.56
C PHE A 1 -14.47 2.50 32.45
N LYS A 2 -15.25 3.53 32.78
CA LYS A 2 -15.57 4.61 31.85
C LYS A 2 -14.46 5.64 31.99
N LEU A 3 -13.67 5.84 30.94
CA LEU A 3 -12.78 7.00 30.87
C LEU A 3 -13.66 8.27 31.00
N PRO A 4 -13.21 9.29 31.75
CA PRO A 4 -13.93 10.54 31.85
C PRO A 4 -14.12 11.13 30.44
N SER A 5 -15.25 11.77 30.21
CA SER A 5 -15.57 12.49 28.97
C SER A 5 -14.68 13.73 28.82
N PHE A 6 -13.38 13.53 28.66
CA PHE A 6 -12.50 14.55 28.11
C PHE A 6 -12.78 14.62 26.61
N SER A 7 -13.24 15.78 26.14
CA SER A 7 -13.44 16.05 24.72
C SER A 7 -12.08 16.27 24.03
N TYR A 8 -11.27 15.23 23.94
CA TYR A 8 -10.07 15.26 23.11
C TYR A 8 -10.49 15.18 21.64
N ASP A 9 -9.88 16.00 20.80
CA ASP A 9 -10.10 15.93 19.36
C ASP A 9 -9.41 14.69 18.79
N THR A 10 -10.18 13.62 18.65
CA THR A 10 -9.69 12.36 18.11
C THR A 10 -9.21 12.49 16.67
N ASN A 11 -9.76 13.44 15.89
CA ASN A 11 -9.31 13.67 14.52
C ASN A 11 -7.88 14.22 14.51
N GLN A 12 -7.59 15.18 15.38
CA GLN A 12 -6.24 15.73 15.51
C GLN A 12 -5.22 14.66 15.93
N ILE A 13 -5.60 13.73 16.83
CA ILE A 13 -4.73 12.61 17.21
C ILE A 13 -4.45 11.71 15.99
N TRP A 14 -5.49 11.33 15.25
CA TRP A 14 -5.34 10.50 14.05
C TRP A 14 -4.49 11.16 12.97
N GLU A 15 -4.65 12.47 12.73
CA GLU A 15 -3.81 13.22 11.79
C GLU A 15 -2.33 13.20 12.19
N ARG A 16 -2.03 13.31 13.48
CA ARG A 16 -0.65 13.17 13.99
C ARG A 16 -0.13 11.75 13.84
N ILE A 17 -0.98 10.73 14.02
CA ILE A 17 -0.62 9.33 13.81
C ILE A 17 -0.29 9.07 12.34
N ASP A 18 -1.11 9.59 11.41
CA ASP A 18 -0.84 9.48 9.98
C ASP A 18 0.50 10.11 9.61
N ASP A 19 0.79 11.29 10.15
CA ASP A 19 2.02 12.03 9.89
C ASP A 19 3.27 11.23 10.31
N VAL A 20 3.27 10.62 11.51
CA VAL A 20 4.39 9.77 11.95
C VAL A 20 4.52 8.49 11.12
N ILE A 21 3.40 7.88 10.69
CA ILE A 21 3.41 6.72 9.79
C ILE A 21 4.03 7.10 8.44
N VAL A 22 3.56 8.19 7.81
CA VAL A 22 4.06 8.67 6.51
C VAL A 22 5.54 8.98 6.58
N LYS A 23 6.00 9.71 7.59
CA LYS A 23 7.42 10.02 7.79
C LYS A 23 8.26 8.76 7.94
N THR A 24 7.78 7.77 8.69
CA THR A 24 8.48 6.49 8.87
C THR A 24 8.62 5.74 7.55
N ILE A 25 7.55 5.65 6.75
CA ILE A 25 7.59 5.01 5.43
C ILE A 25 8.51 5.76 4.46
N LEU A 26 8.44 7.10 4.43
CA LEU A 26 9.30 7.92 3.58
C LEU A 26 10.78 7.78 3.93
N ALA A 27 11.12 7.66 5.21
CA ALA A 27 12.49 7.41 5.65
C ALA A 27 13.03 6.06 5.13
N ALA A 28 12.18 5.04 5.02
CA ALA A 28 12.54 3.72 4.48
C ALA A 28 12.48 3.64 2.94
N ALA A 29 11.80 4.58 2.28
CA ALA A 29 11.48 4.51 0.86
C ALA A 29 12.70 4.36 -0.09
N PRO A 30 13.85 5.05 0.12
CA PRO A 30 15.02 4.89 -0.76
C PRO A 30 15.54 3.45 -0.77
N SER A 31 15.73 2.87 0.41
CA SER A 31 16.22 1.50 0.59
C SER A 31 15.23 0.46 0.03
N LEU A 32 13.93 0.67 0.22
CA LEU A 32 12.89 -0.19 -0.34
C LEU A 32 12.87 -0.11 -1.87
N LYS A 33 12.99 1.09 -2.44
CA LYS A 33 13.00 1.30 -3.89
C LYS A 33 14.20 0.63 -4.56
N GLU A 34 15.38 0.71 -3.95
CA GLU A 34 16.58 0.04 -4.46
C GLU A 34 16.38 -1.48 -4.51
N LYS A 35 15.95 -2.08 -3.39
CA LYS A 35 15.67 -3.52 -3.31
C LYS A 35 14.57 -3.95 -4.28
N TYR A 36 13.50 -3.18 -4.38
CA TYR A 36 12.40 -3.45 -5.33
C TYR A 36 12.93 -3.45 -6.76
N ASN A 37 13.69 -2.44 -7.15
CA ASN A 37 14.24 -2.35 -8.50
C ASN A 37 15.20 -3.50 -8.81
N ALA A 38 16.02 -3.93 -7.85
CA ALA A 38 16.91 -5.07 -8.02
C ALA A 38 16.14 -6.38 -8.26
N SER A 39 15.06 -6.62 -7.51
CA SER A 39 14.27 -7.85 -7.60
C SER A 39 13.24 -7.86 -8.75
N TYR A 40 12.74 -6.68 -9.13
CA TYR A 40 11.59 -6.55 -10.04
C TYR A 40 11.87 -5.65 -11.25
N MET A 41 13.10 -5.70 -11.79
CA MET A 41 13.56 -4.87 -12.93
C MET A 41 12.64 -4.84 -14.16
N ARG A 42 11.74 -5.82 -14.32
CA ARG A 42 10.91 -6.01 -15.52
C ARG A 42 9.41 -5.80 -15.27
N HIS A 43 9.00 -5.45 -14.06
CA HIS A 43 7.58 -5.22 -13.75
C HIS A 43 7.14 -3.80 -14.12
N ASN A 44 6.59 -3.66 -15.32
CA ASN A 44 6.14 -2.38 -15.88
C ASN A 44 4.61 -2.23 -15.97
N TYR A 45 3.85 -3.24 -15.50
CA TYR A 45 2.39 -3.22 -15.55
C TYR A 45 1.75 -2.81 -14.23
N ARG A 46 2.24 -3.31 -13.10
CA ARG A 46 1.71 -3.05 -11.76
C ARG A 46 2.81 -3.24 -10.71
N THR A 47 2.60 -2.71 -9.51
CA THR A 47 3.42 -3.05 -8.34
C THR A 47 3.39 -4.56 -8.13
N ALA A 48 4.58 -5.16 -7.98
CA ALA A 48 4.72 -6.61 -7.82
C ALA A 48 4.42 -7.07 -6.38
N CYS A 49 4.51 -6.15 -5.41
CA CYS A 49 4.33 -6.43 -4.00
C CYS A 49 3.40 -5.41 -3.33
N PHE A 50 2.75 -5.87 -2.26
CA PHE A 50 2.13 -5.06 -1.24
C PHE A 50 2.59 -5.60 0.12
N GLN A 51 2.48 -4.81 1.18
CA GLN A 51 2.84 -5.22 2.53
C GLN A 51 1.81 -4.68 3.50
N LEU A 52 1.32 -5.53 4.40
CA LEU A 52 0.60 -5.09 5.58
C LEU A 52 1.59 -4.97 6.74
N LEU A 53 1.60 -3.81 7.40
CA LEU A 53 2.49 -3.50 8.51
C LEU A 53 1.66 -3.26 9.77
N GLY A 54 2.14 -3.77 10.91
CA GLY A 54 1.64 -3.38 12.23
C GLY A 54 2.48 -2.22 12.76
N PHE A 55 1.85 -1.11 13.12
CA PHE A 55 2.52 0.00 13.79
C PHE A 55 2.13 0.02 15.25
N ASP A 56 3.13 -0.05 16.12
CA ASP A 56 2.94 0.07 17.56
C ASP A 56 3.19 1.54 17.94
N ILE A 57 2.11 2.25 18.24
CA ILE A 57 2.14 3.70 18.54
C ILE A 57 1.85 3.93 20.02
N LEU A 58 2.76 4.63 20.69
CA LEU A 58 2.55 5.12 22.05
C LEU A 58 2.12 6.59 22.02
N LEU A 59 1.05 6.92 22.74
CA LEU A 59 0.66 8.30 23.00
C LEU A 59 1.21 8.73 24.36
N ASP A 60 1.88 9.88 24.41
CA ASP A 60 2.31 10.48 25.67
C ASP A 60 1.17 11.21 26.41
N ASP A 61 1.50 11.85 27.53
CA ASP A 61 0.58 12.65 28.34
C ASP A 61 -0.02 13.85 27.60
N GLN A 62 0.60 14.28 26.50
CA GLN A 62 0.14 15.35 25.60
C GLN A 62 -0.51 14.82 24.31
N LEU A 63 -0.78 13.51 24.23
CA LEU A 63 -1.37 12.84 23.06
C LEU A 63 -0.53 13.04 21.78
N ARG A 64 0.79 13.12 21.93
CA ARG A 64 1.74 13.10 20.81
C ARG A 64 2.08 11.64 20.49
N PRO A 65 1.97 11.20 19.22
CA PRO A 65 2.26 9.83 18.86
C PRO A 65 3.76 9.59 18.66
N PHE A 66 4.25 8.49 19.20
CA PHE A 66 5.61 7.99 19.02
C PHE A 66 5.55 6.58 18.46
N VAL A 67 6.27 6.34 17.36
CA VAL A 67 6.44 4.99 16.81
C VAL A 67 7.40 4.22 17.72
N ILE A 68 6.95 3.11 18.27
CA ILE A 68 7.77 2.21 19.09
C ILE A 68 8.43 1.18 18.19
N GLU A 69 7.64 0.51 17.37
CA GLU A 69 8.13 -0.46 16.39
C GLU A 69 7.22 -0.57 15.16
N VAL A 70 7.78 -1.13 14.09
CA VAL A 70 7.07 -1.46 12.86
C VAL A 70 7.23 -2.95 12.59
N ASN A 71 6.13 -3.68 12.73
CA ASN A 71 6.06 -5.11 12.59
C ASN A 71 5.75 -5.50 11.14
N HIS A 72 6.69 -6.22 10.50
CA HIS A 72 6.54 -6.72 9.14
C HIS A 72 5.67 -7.99 9.04
N SER A 73 5.33 -8.59 10.18
CA SER A 73 4.48 -9.78 10.29
C SER A 73 3.52 -9.65 11.49
N PRO A 74 2.54 -8.72 11.45
CA PRO A 74 1.57 -8.57 12.53
C PRO A 74 0.76 -9.86 12.72
N SER A 75 0.34 -10.13 13.97
CA SER A 75 -0.39 -11.37 14.30
C SER A 75 -1.85 -11.32 13.82
N PHE A 76 -2.23 -12.34 13.04
CA PHE A 76 -3.62 -12.58 12.61
C PHE A 76 -4.32 -13.70 13.39
N HIS A 77 -3.79 -14.11 14.55
CA HIS A 77 -4.50 -15.03 15.45
C HIS A 77 -5.78 -14.38 15.98
N THR A 78 -6.87 -15.14 16.06
CA THR A 78 -8.20 -14.64 16.43
C THR A 78 -8.68 -15.33 17.70
N ASP A 79 -8.11 -14.92 18.84
CA ASP A 79 -8.40 -15.52 20.14
C ASP A 79 -9.70 -14.98 20.75
N SER A 80 -10.22 -13.87 20.22
CA SER A 80 -11.52 -13.29 20.59
C SER A 80 -12.38 -12.97 19.37
N SER A 81 -13.69 -12.83 19.56
CA SER A 81 -14.60 -12.38 18.51
C SER A 81 -14.26 -10.99 17.98
N LEU A 82 -13.72 -10.11 18.84
CA LEU A 82 -13.26 -8.79 18.45
C LEU A 82 -12.02 -8.86 17.55
N ASP A 83 -11.05 -9.73 17.90
CA ASP A 83 -9.89 -9.96 17.04
C ASP A 83 -10.32 -10.44 15.67
N LEU A 84 -11.26 -11.40 15.61
CA LEU A 84 -11.80 -11.89 14.35
C LEU A 84 -12.42 -10.75 13.54
N GLU A 85 -13.33 -9.98 14.12
CA GLU A 85 -14.02 -8.88 13.43
C GLU A 85 -13.03 -7.86 12.86
N VAL A 86 -12.07 -7.40 13.65
CA VAL A 86 -11.10 -6.40 13.23
C VAL A 86 -10.14 -6.96 12.16
N LYS A 87 -9.58 -8.15 12.40
CA LYS A 87 -8.53 -8.72 11.55
C LYS A 87 -9.08 -9.26 10.23
N GLU A 88 -10.24 -9.89 10.24
CA GLU A 88 -10.94 -10.33 9.02
C GLU A 88 -11.20 -9.13 8.12
N GLN A 89 -11.69 -8.02 8.69
CA GLN A 89 -11.97 -6.83 7.91
C GLN A 89 -10.72 -6.21 7.30
N VAL A 90 -9.63 -6.09 8.08
CA VAL A 90 -8.34 -5.60 7.58
C VAL A 90 -7.87 -6.42 6.38
N LEU A 91 -7.93 -7.75 6.48
CA LEU A 91 -7.52 -8.65 5.39
C LEU A 91 -8.46 -8.53 4.18
N ARG A 92 -9.78 -8.51 4.40
CA ARG A 92 -10.78 -8.40 3.33
C ARG A 92 -10.57 -7.14 2.50
N ASP A 93 -10.46 -5.99 3.17
CA ASP A 93 -10.30 -4.70 2.51
C ASP A 93 -8.91 -4.61 1.84
N THR A 94 -7.86 -5.22 2.43
CA THR A 94 -6.53 -5.34 1.82
C THR A 94 -6.58 -6.08 0.48
N PHE A 95 -7.20 -7.27 0.44
CA PHE A 95 -7.27 -8.05 -0.79
C PHE A 95 -8.12 -7.38 -1.87
N LEU A 96 -9.14 -6.62 -1.47
CA LEU A 96 -9.97 -5.82 -2.37
C LEU A 96 -9.16 -4.68 -3.01
N LEU A 97 -8.38 -3.93 -2.22
CA LEU A 97 -7.44 -2.91 -2.71
C LEU A 97 -6.38 -3.51 -3.63
N CYS A 98 -5.87 -4.69 -3.28
CA CYS A 98 -4.90 -5.42 -4.08
C CYS A 98 -5.47 -5.91 -5.42
N ASN A 99 -6.76 -5.78 -5.71
CA ASN A 99 -7.36 -6.05 -7.01
C ASN A 99 -6.83 -7.34 -7.67
N LEU A 100 -6.93 -8.47 -6.97
CA LEU A 100 -6.31 -9.73 -7.38
C LEU A 100 -7.19 -10.56 -8.33
N THR A 101 -8.00 -9.91 -9.16
CA THR A 101 -8.98 -10.60 -10.03
C THR A 101 -8.32 -11.34 -11.20
N ASN A 102 -8.94 -12.44 -11.65
CA ASN A 102 -8.45 -13.23 -12.80
C ASN A 102 -8.37 -12.42 -14.11
N SER A 103 -9.25 -11.42 -14.28
CA SER A 103 -9.22 -10.49 -15.42
C SER A 103 -7.88 -9.74 -15.50
N ILE A 104 -7.29 -9.39 -14.36
CA ILE A 104 -6.01 -8.69 -14.29
C ILE A 104 -4.86 -9.59 -14.66
N ARG A 105 -4.89 -10.86 -14.25
CA ARG A 105 -3.88 -11.84 -14.68
C ARG A 105 -3.82 -11.95 -16.20
N GLY A 106 -4.97 -12.04 -16.87
CA GLY A 106 -5.05 -12.11 -18.34
C GLY A 106 -4.49 -10.85 -19.02
N LYS A 107 -4.80 -9.67 -18.47
CA LYS A 107 -4.25 -8.39 -18.96
C LYS A 107 -2.73 -8.31 -18.79
N ILE A 108 -2.21 -8.70 -17.62
CA ILE A 108 -0.76 -8.73 -17.35
C ILE A 108 -0.04 -9.60 -18.38
N GLN A 109 -0.50 -10.84 -18.57
CA GLN A 109 0.14 -11.77 -19.52
C GLN A 109 0.10 -11.27 -20.96
N LYS A 110 -1.02 -10.67 -21.37
CA LYS A 110 -1.13 -10.06 -22.71
C LYS A 110 -0.12 -8.93 -22.89
N GLU A 111 0.04 -8.07 -21.89
CA GLU A 111 0.94 -6.92 -22.02
C GLU A 111 2.40 -7.33 -21.92
N GLU A 112 2.72 -8.34 -21.11
CA GLU A 112 4.05 -8.95 -21.08
C GLU A 112 4.42 -9.54 -22.45
N ARG A 113 3.48 -10.21 -23.12
CA ARG A 113 3.69 -10.71 -24.50
C ARG A 113 3.90 -9.57 -25.49
N LEU A 114 3.08 -8.53 -25.45
CA LEU A 114 3.23 -7.36 -26.32
C LEU A 114 4.54 -6.62 -26.07
N GLU A 115 4.95 -6.48 -24.81
CA GLU A 115 6.22 -5.83 -24.46
C GLU A 115 7.42 -6.66 -24.91
N ALA A 116 7.38 -7.98 -24.76
CA ALA A 116 8.40 -8.89 -25.28
C ALA A 116 8.52 -8.77 -26.81
N GLN A 117 7.39 -8.74 -27.53
CA GLN A 117 7.37 -8.56 -28.98
C GLN A 117 7.93 -7.19 -29.40
N ARG A 118 7.55 -6.11 -28.72
CA ARG A 118 8.07 -4.74 -28.98
C ARG A 118 9.59 -4.65 -28.80
N ARG A 119 10.17 -5.42 -27.88
CA ARG A 119 11.63 -5.44 -27.67
C ARG A 119 12.36 -6.11 -28.82
N LEU A 120 11.79 -7.18 -29.38
CA LEU A 120 12.36 -7.88 -30.54
C LEU A 120 12.29 -7.03 -31.81
N THR A 121 11.26 -6.21 -31.96
CA THR A 121 11.04 -5.40 -33.17
C THR A 121 11.60 -3.98 -33.11
N LYS A 122 12.17 -3.55 -31.97
CA LYS A 122 12.69 -2.19 -31.83
C LYS A 122 14.00 -1.98 -32.59
N ARG A 123 14.06 -0.96 -33.45
CA ARG A 123 15.32 -0.44 -34.02
C ARG A 123 16.10 0.32 -32.94
N ILE A 124 17.43 0.18 -32.94
CA ILE A 124 18.33 0.90 -32.04
C ILE A 124 18.14 2.42 -32.29
N GLY A 125 17.50 3.14 -31.36
CA GLY A 125 17.34 4.60 -31.43
C GLY A 125 16.00 5.18 -30.96
N GLU A 126 14.92 4.41 -30.91
CA GLU A 126 13.60 4.92 -30.50
C GLU A 126 13.45 5.02 -28.97
N LYS A 127 13.75 6.21 -28.42
CA LYS A 127 13.37 6.61 -27.05
C LYS A 127 12.13 7.50 -27.09
N MET A 128 10.95 6.91 -27.01
CA MET A 128 9.73 7.61 -26.56
C MET A 128 8.72 6.57 -26.05
N GLY A 129 8.06 6.84 -24.92
CA GLY A 129 6.81 6.17 -24.54
C GLY A 129 6.74 5.44 -23.19
N SER A 130 7.85 5.08 -22.53
CA SER A 130 7.75 4.30 -21.27
C SER A 130 7.05 5.07 -20.14
N ARG A 131 7.30 6.38 -20.04
CA ARG A 131 6.76 7.23 -18.97
C ARG A 131 5.26 7.46 -19.07
N VAL A 132 4.75 7.83 -20.25
CA VAL A 132 3.31 8.04 -20.51
C VAL A 132 2.51 6.74 -20.30
N TRP A 133 3.06 5.60 -20.73
CA TRP A 133 2.45 4.28 -20.50
C TRP A 133 2.42 3.88 -19.02
N SER A 134 3.42 4.29 -18.23
CA SER A 134 3.47 4.02 -16.78
C SER A 134 2.46 4.89 -15.99
N GLU A 135 2.26 6.14 -16.40
CA GLU A 135 1.32 7.07 -15.77
C GLU A 135 -0.15 6.64 -16.00
N GLY A 136 -0.49 6.20 -17.21
CA GLY A 136 -1.84 5.70 -17.51
C GLY A 136 -2.25 4.46 -16.71
N LYS A 137 -1.30 3.56 -16.40
CA LYS A 137 -1.55 2.37 -15.57
C LYS A 137 -1.68 2.71 -14.07
N LYS A 138 -0.84 3.64 -13.58
CA LYS A 138 -0.98 4.17 -12.21
C LYS A 138 -2.34 4.82 -12.00
N SER A 139 -2.82 5.58 -12.99
CA SER A 139 -4.14 6.20 -12.96
C SER A 139 -5.28 5.18 -12.85
N GLN A 140 -5.23 4.07 -13.59
CA GLN A 140 -6.24 3.01 -13.49
C GLN A 140 -6.26 2.31 -12.13
N GLN A 141 -5.08 2.02 -11.56
CA GLN A 141 -4.98 1.44 -10.22
C GLN A 141 -5.53 2.41 -9.16
N TRP A 142 -5.20 3.69 -9.25
CA TRP A 142 -5.74 4.72 -8.38
C TRP A 142 -7.27 4.82 -8.43
N THR A 143 -7.84 4.82 -9.65
CA THR A 143 -9.31 4.82 -9.81
C THR A 143 -9.94 3.61 -9.15
N TRP A 144 -9.33 2.43 -9.29
CA TRP A 144 -9.80 1.24 -8.59
C TRP A 144 -9.75 1.42 -7.07
N GLU A 145 -8.59 1.81 -6.53
CA GLU A 145 -8.39 1.98 -5.09
C GLU A 145 -9.42 2.92 -4.49
N LYS A 146 -9.67 4.08 -5.12
CA LYS A 146 -10.68 5.05 -4.66
C LYS A 146 -12.10 4.48 -4.55
N GLY A 147 -12.47 3.55 -5.42
CA GLY A 147 -13.76 2.87 -5.36
C GLY A 147 -13.82 1.70 -4.37
N HIS A 148 -12.68 1.28 -3.83
CA HIS A 148 -12.52 0.00 -3.13
C HIS A 148 -11.71 0.13 -1.82
N MET A 149 -11.65 1.32 -1.22
CA MET A 149 -10.86 1.56 -0.01
C MET A 149 -11.39 0.83 1.22
N GLY A 150 -12.67 0.46 1.26
CA GLY A 150 -13.28 -0.10 2.46
C GLY A 150 -13.10 0.86 3.65
N ARG A 151 -12.51 0.38 4.75
CA ARG A 151 -12.15 1.22 5.91
C ARG A 151 -10.75 1.85 5.84
N TYR A 152 -9.98 1.61 4.80
CA TYR A 152 -8.69 2.28 4.64
C TYR A 152 -8.86 3.78 4.37
N LYS A 153 -7.87 4.56 4.82
CA LYS A 153 -7.65 5.95 4.43
C LYS A 153 -6.35 6.05 3.65
N HIS A 154 -6.35 6.90 2.62
CA HIS A 154 -5.16 7.20 1.83
C HIS A 154 -4.44 8.38 2.48
N VAL A 155 -3.17 8.19 2.84
CA VAL A 155 -2.39 9.17 3.63
C VAL A 155 -1.11 9.66 2.94
N LEU A 156 -0.66 9.00 1.86
CA LEU A 156 0.50 9.37 1.06
C LEU A 156 0.28 9.09 -0.43
#